data_AF-A0A7S2BG01-F1
#
_entry.id   AF-A0A7S2BG01-F1
#
_cell.length_a   1.000
_cell.length_b   1.000
_cell.length_c   1.000
_cell.angle_alpha   90.00
_cell.angle_beta   90.00
_cell.angle_gamma   90.00
#
_symmetry.space_group_name_H-M   'P 1'
#
loop_
_entity.id
_entity.type
_entity.pdbx_description
1 polymer ?
#
loop_
_entity_poly.entity_id
_entity_poly.type
_entity_poly.pdbx_seq_one_letter_code
_entity_poly.pdbx_strand_id
1 'polypeptide(L)'
;MESVLGPNGELQAGCNAGAGLYGYPETSDPWAHWLDTFFGGKSMDSASNIIFSNGLLDPWSGAGVYAEGSAPYPELAYTGPTVQNITADGSVQALILDLGAHHLDLMFMDDNDPECAIFAREVELAAIKKWAA
;
A
#
# COMPACT_ATOMS: atom_id res chain seq x y z
N MET A 1 16.28 20.85 5.87
CA MET A 1 17.26 19.94 5.24
C MET A 1 17.08 18.63 5.94
N GLU A 2 16.53 17.63 5.25
CA GLU A 2 16.37 16.28 5.78
C GLU A 2 17.75 15.77 6.19
N SER A 3 17.88 15.42 7.46
CA SER A 3 19.05 14.73 7.96
C SER A 3 18.89 13.27 7.58
N VAL A 4 19.85 12.71 6.84
CA VAL A 4 20.01 11.26 6.62
C VAL A 4 20.07 10.47 7.95
N LEU A 5 20.18 11.15 9.09
CA LEU A 5 20.36 10.58 10.43
C LEU A 5 19.07 10.50 11.27
N GLY A 6 17.88 10.66 10.67
CA GLY A 6 16.61 10.60 11.40
C GLY A 6 16.29 11.88 12.22
N PRO A 7 15.11 11.96 12.86
CA PRO A 7 14.64 13.14 13.57
C PRO A 7 15.28 13.20 14.96
N ASN A 8 15.70 14.40 15.33
CA ASN A 8 16.28 14.66 16.65
C ASN A 8 15.21 14.45 17.74
N GLY A 9 15.38 13.43 18.59
CA GLY A 9 14.62 13.28 19.83
C GLY A 9 13.60 12.13 19.86
N GLU A 10 13.43 11.38 18.78
CA GLU A 10 12.59 10.17 18.77
C GLU A 10 13.46 8.91 18.81
N LEU A 11 13.76 8.45 20.03
CA LEU A 11 14.25 7.10 20.28
C LEU A 11 13.07 6.28 20.78
N GLN A 12 12.28 5.70 19.89
CA GLN A 12 11.33 4.67 20.29
C GLN A 12 12.07 3.35 20.52
N ALA A 13 11.61 2.55 21.49
CA ALA A 13 12.20 1.26 21.79
C ALA A 13 12.07 0.36 20.56
N GLY A 14 13.19 0.08 19.89
CA GLY A 14 13.19 -0.74 18.68
C GLY A 14 12.75 -2.18 18.97
N CYS A 15 12.23 -2.84 17.93
CA CYS A 15 11.74 -4.21 18.01
C CYS A 15 12.85 -5.18 18.46
N ASN A 16 12.61 -5.95 19.52
CA ASN A 16 13.51 -7.03 19.91
C ASN A 16 13.35 -8.21 18.95
N ALA A 17 14.46 -8.73 18.43
CA ALA A 17 14.45 -9.93 17.60
C ALA A 17 13.86 -11.13 18.37
N GLY A 18 12.86 -11.79 17.80
CA GLY A 18 12.53 -13.16 18.19
C GLY A 18 13.71 -14.07 17.84
N ALA A 19 14.10 -14.97 18.76
CA ALA A 19 15.22 -15.87 18.52
C ALA A 19 14.97 -16.74 17.27
N GLY A 20 15.92 -16.74 16.32
CA GLY A 20 15.93 -17.67 15.18
C GLY A 20 15.35 -17.15 13.86
N LEU A 21 15.02 -15.87 13.73
CA LEU A 21 14.58 -15.28 12.46
C LEU A 21 15.78 -14.82 11.61
N TYR A 22 16.01 -15.50 10.49
CA TYR A 22 17.04 -15.12 9.52
C TYR A 22 16.68 -13.78 8.86
N GLY A 23 17.63 -12.84 8.83
CA GLY A 23 17.44 -11.51 8.22
C GLY A 23 16.88 -10.43 9.15
N TYR A 24 16.55 -10.77 10.41
CA TYR A 24 16.18 -9.78 11.42
C TYR A 24 17.43 -9.22 12.09
N PRO A 25 17.53 -7.89 12.36
CA PRO A 25 18.67 -7.33 13.06
C PRO A 25 18.76 -7.91 14.49
N GLU A 26 19.95 -8.38 14.88
CA GLU A 26 20.21 -8.91 16.24
C GLU A 26 20.15 -7.82 17.32
N THR A 27 20.21 -6.55 16.90
CA THR A 27 20.11 -5.37 17.76
C THR A 27 18.82 -4.62 17.49
N SER A 28 18.23 -4.07 18.55
CA SER A 28 17.10 -3.13 18.47
C SER A 28 17.44 -1.98 17.51
N ASP A 29 16.56 -1.75 16.52
CA ASP A 29 16.65 -0.58 15.62
C ASP A 29 15.80 0.56 16.21
N PRO A 30 16.43 1.59 16.81
CA PRO A 30 15.70 2.70 17.43
C PRO A 30 14.96 3.59 16.42
N TRP A 31 15.20 3.40 15.11
CA TRP A 31 14.57 4.17 14.03
C TRP A 31 13.54 3.36 13.25
N ALA A 32 13.22 2.14 13.68
CA ALA A 32 12.25 1.27 12.99
C ALA A 32 10.87 1.94 12.79
N HIS A 33 10.50 2.86 13.69
CA HIS A 33 9.24 3.61 13.63
C HIS A 33 9.35 4.98 12.96
N TRP A 34 10.54 5.39 12.51
CA TRP A 34 10.74 6.73 11.97
C TRP A 34 9.79 7.05 10.81
N LEU A 35 9.63 6.10 9.89
CA LEU A 35 8.72 6.24 8.75
C LEU A 35 7.26 6.35 9.21
N ASP A 36 6.86 5.61 10.24
CA ASP A 36 5.51 5.70 10.82
C ASP A 36 5.27 7.08 11.45
N THR A 37 6.23 7.61 12.22
CA THR A 37 6.11 8.96 12.78
C THR A 37 6.03 10.01 11.66
N PHE A 38 6.91 9.91 10.67
CA PHE A 38 7.06 10.95 9.67
C PHE A 38 5.90 10.95 8.65
N PHE A 39 5.50 9.77 8.18
CA PHE A 39 4.47 9.60 7.14
C PHE A 39 3.08 9.24 7.69
N GLY A 40 2.95 9.00 9.00
CA GLY A 40 1.68 8.73 9.67
C GLY A 40 1.31 7.25 9.81
N GLY A 41 2.15 6.32 9.30
CA GLY A 41 1.91 4.89 9.38
C GLY A 41 0.56 4.49 8.78
N LYS A 42 -0.33 3.90 9.59
CA LYS A 42 -1.69 3.51 9.17
C LYS A 42 -2.74 4.62 9.28
N SER A 43 -2.39 5.77 9.85
CA SER A 43 -3.32 6.90 9.99
C SER A 43 -3.35 7.70 8.69
N MET A 44 -4.48 7.65 7.99
CA MET A 44 -4.64 8.23 6.65
C MET A 44 -5.64 9.40 6.60
N ASP A 45 -6.15 9.84 7.75
CA ASP A 45 -7.21 10.87 7.84
C ASP A 45 -6.81 12.23 7.25
N SER A 46 -5.51 12.52 7.18
CA SER A 46 -4.97 13.76 6.60
C SER A 46 -4.57 13.62 5.12
N ALA A 47 -4.56 12.39 4.59
CA ALA A 47 -4.22 12.13 3.20
C ALA A 47 -5.44 12.33 2.30
N SER A 48 -5.20 12.73 1.04
CA SER A 48 -6.26 12.88 0.04
C SER A 48 -5.70 12.73 -1.37
N ASN A 49 -6.57 12.40 -2.32
CA ASN A 49 -6.25 12.23 -3.73
C ASN A 49 -5.19 11.15 -3.99
N ILE A 50 -5.39 9.96 -3.40
CA ILE A 50 -4.48 8.82 -3.55
C ILE A 50 -5.26 7.57 -3.94
N ILE A 51 -4.75 6.82 -4.91
CA ILE A 51 -5.16 5.45 -5.20
C ILE A 51 -3.97 4.53 -4.92
N PHE A 52 -4.18 3.53 -4.07
CA PHE A 52 -3.22 2.44 -3.83
C PHE A 52 -3.64 1.21 -4.64
N SER A 53 -3.05 1.00 -5.82
CA SER A 53 -3.26 -0.19 -6.62
C SER A 53 -2.44 -1.38 -6.07
N ASN A 54 -3.07 -2.56 -5.98
CA ASN A 54 -2.46 -3.78 -5.48
C ASN A 54 -2.81 -4.96 -6.39
N GLY A 55 -1.80 -5.60 -6.96
CA GLY A 55 -1.94 -6.88 -7.64
C GLY A 55 -1.94 -8.05 -6.67
N LEU A 56 -2.93 -8.95 -6.72
CA LEU A 56 -3.00 -10.08 -5.78
C LEU A 56 -1.96 -11.17 -6.00
N LEU A 57 -1.30 -11.17 -7.16
CA LEU A 57 -0.17 -12.05 -7.46
C LEU A 57 1.18 -11.40 -7.06
N ASP A 58 1.15 -10.16 -6.57
CA ASP A 58 2.34 -9.46 -6.09
C ASP A 58 2.64 -9.86 -4.63
N PRO A 59 3.81 -10.44 -4.32
CA PRO A 59 4.18 -10.70 -2.92
C PRO A 59 4.23 -9.44 -2.06
N TRP A 60 4.43 -8.26 -2.64
CA TRP A 60 4.45 -6.98 -1.92
C TRP A 60 3.05 -6.51 -1.52
N SER A 61 1.99 -7.01 -2.16
CA SER A 61 0.62 -6.60 -1.86
C SER A 61 0.24 -6.95 -0.42
N GLY A 62 0.87 -7.96 0.19
CA GLY A 62 0.63 -8.32 1.60
C GLY A 62 0.90 -7.18 2.60
N ALA A 63 1.72 -6.20 2.22
CA ALA A 63 2.00 -4.99 3.01
C ALA A 63 1.28 -3.73 2.46
N GLY A 64 0.37 -3.90 1.50
CA GLY A 64 -0.37 -2.82 0.86
C GLY A 64 -1.49 -2.23 1.73
N VAL A 65 -2.16 -1.24 1.17
CA VAL A 65 -3.33 -0.59 1.78
C VAL A 65 -4.62 -1.29 1.36
N TYR A 66 -5.43 -1.66 2.34
CA TYR A 66 -6.75 -2.27 2.16
C TYR A 66 -7.73 -1.65 3.15
N ALA A 67 -9.02 -1.64 2.82
CA ALA A 67 -10.07 -1.36 3.78
C ALA A 67 -10.00 -2.37 4.93
N GLU A 68 -10.41 -1.94 6.12
CA GLU A 68 -10.35 -2.77 7.32
C GLU A 68 -11.03 -4.13 7.11
N GLY A 69 -10.32 -5.23 7.40
CA GLY A 69 -10.82 -6.59 7.25
C GLY A 69 -10.93 -7.11 5.81
N SER A 70 -10.51 -6.34 4.80
CA SER A 70 -10.61 -6.73 3.39
C SER A 70 -9.30 -7.22 2.75
N ALA A 71 -8.20 -7.25 3.53
CA ALA A 71 -6.93 -7.77 3.05
C ALA A 71 -7.08 -9.25 2.62
N PRO A 72 -6.57 -9.62 1.44
CA PRO A 72 -6.69 -10.97 0.91
C PRO A 72 -5.89 -11.94 1.79
N TYR A 73 -6.57 -12.91 2.41
CA TYR A 73 -5.92 -14.04 3.09
C TYR A 73 -5.74 -15.20 2.12
N PRO A 74 -4.61 -15.95 2.22
CA PRO A 74 -4.10 -16.82 1.14
C PRO A 74 -4.95 -18.06 0.82
N GLU A 75 -6.08 -18.31 1.48
CA GLU A 75 -6.85 -19.55 1.32
C GLU A 75 -8.13 -19.42 0.48
N LEU A 76 -8.56 -18.20 0.11
CA LEU A 76 -9.78 -17.99 -0.65
C LEU A 76 -9.55 -17.00 -1.79
N ALA A 77 -10.07 -17.33 -2.98
CA ALA A 77 -10.13 -16.38 -4.10
C ALA A 77 -10.77 -15.07 -3.61
N TYR A 78 -10.12 -13.95 -3.89
CA TYR A 78 -10.60 -12.64 -3.43
C TYR A 78 -12.00 -12.36 -4.00
N THR A 79 -12.97 -12.15 -3.11
CA THR A 79 -14.37 -11.82 -3.45
C THR A 79 -14.76 -10.41 -3.00
N GLY A 80 -13.78 -9.63 -2.53
CA GLY A 80 -14.01 -8.26 -2.10
C GLY A 80 -14.21 -7.30 -3.28
N PRO A 81 -14.59 -6.05 -3.00
CA PRO A 81 -14.78 -5.05 -4.05
C PRO A 81 -13.44 -4.65 -4.69
N THR A 82 -13.42 -4.48 -6.00
CA THR A 82 -12.23 -4.02 -6.74
C THR A 82 -11.77 -2.63 -6.29
N VAL A 83 -12.71 -1.72 -5.99
CA VAL A 83 -12.43 -0.39 -5.44
C VAL A 83 -12.88 -0.35 -3.98
N GLN A 84 -11.96 0.00 -3.09
CA GLN A 84 -12.21 0.11 -1.66
C GLN A 84 -12.00 1.57 -1.23
N ASN A 85 -12.95 2.15 -0.52
CA ASN A 85 -12.75 3.45 0.12
C ASN A 85 -11.96 3.26 1.41
N ILE A 86 -10.85 3.99 1.55
CA ILE A 86 -9.98 3.91 2.73
C ILE A 86 -10.31 5.03 3.70
N THR A 87 -10.50 6.25 3.20
CA THR A 87 -10.99 7.38 3.99
C THR A 87 -12.50 7.56 3.83
N ALA A 88 -13.16 8.10 4.86
CA ALA A 88 -14.61 8.28 4.88
C ALA A 88 -15.15 9.20 3.78
N ASP A 89 -14.34 10.16 3.34
CA ASP A 89 -14.65 11.08 2.24
C ASP A 89 -14.39 10.47 0.84
N GLY A 90 -13.81 9.27 0.78
CA GLY A 90 -13.45 8.56 -0.44
C GLY A 90 -12.32 9.22 -1.23
N SER A 91 -11.55 10.14 -0.63
CA SER A 91 -10.41 10.78 -1.29
C SER A 91 -9.17 9.89 -1.36
N VAL A 92 -9.12 8.85 -0.52
CA VAL A 92 -8.13 7.78 -0.57
C VAL A 92 -8.82 6.45 -0.83
N GLN A 93 -8.33 5.72 -1.83
CA GLN A 93 -8.91 4.45 -2.26
C GLN A 93 -7.82 3.38 -2.43
N ALA A 94 -8.20 2.11 -2.27
CA ALA A 94 -7.39 0.98 -2.70
C ALA A 94 -8.06 0.30 -3.90
N LEU A 95 -7.25 -0.13 -4.86
CA LEU A 95 -7.68 -0.70 -6.14
C LEU A 95 -7.06 -2.08 -6.32
N ILE A 96 -7.88 -3.12 -6.35
CA ILE A 96 -7.41 -4.50 -6.27
C ILE A 96 -7.47 -5.18 -7.63
N LEU A 97 -6.32 -5.61 -8.14
CA LEU A 97 -6.20 -6.34 -9.40
C LEU A 97 -5.98 -7.82 -9.08
N ASP A 98 -7.02 -8.64 -9.23
CA ASP A 98 -7.00 -10.06 -8.87
C ASP A 98 -5.99 -10.88 -9.68
N LEU A 99 -5.77 -10.53 -10.94
CA LEU A 99 -4.74 -11.11 -11.81
C LEU A 99 -3.50 -10.23 -11.96
N GLY A 100 -3.42 -9.13 -11.20
CA GLY A 100 -2.26 -8.23 -11.22
C GLY A 100 -1.08 -8.83 -10.45
N ALA A 101 0.11 -8.77 -11.05
CA ALA A 101 1.38 -8.94 -10.33
C ALA A 101 1.89 -7.55 -9.90
N HIS A 102 3.21 -7.41 -9.73
CA HIS A 102 3.83 -6.15 -9.29
C HIS A 102 3.49 -5.00 -10.27
N HIS A 103 2.63 -4.07 -9.83
CA HIS A 103 2.22 -2.83 -10.50
C HIS A 103 1.86 -2.96 -12.00
N LEU A 104 1.03 -3.96 -12.36
CA LEU A 104 0.62 -4.24 -13.74
C LEU A 104 -0.12 -3.07 -14.42
N ASP A 105 -0.91 -2.33 -13.64
CA ASP A 105 -1.63 -1.12 -14.02
C ASP A 105 -0.72 -0.06 -14.67
N LEU A 106 0.53 0.06 -14.20
CA LEU A 106 1.52 1.01 -14.75
C LEU A 106 2.22 0.54 -16.03
N MET A 107 2.11 -0.74 -16.38
CA MET A 107 2.74 -1.28 -17.57
C MET A 107 2.04 -0.79 -18.85
N PHE A 108 2.74 -0.86 -19.98
CA PHE A 108 2.14 -0.54 -21.28
C PHE A 108 0.95 -1.46 -21.57
N MET A 109 0.00 -0.95 -22.35
CA MET A 109 -1.15 -1.73 -22.81
C MET A 109 -0.69 -2.92 -23.65
N ASP A 110 -1.29 -4.08 -23.39
CA ASP A 110 -1.14 -5.31 -24.16
C ASP A 110 -2.53 -5.91 -24.45
N ASP A 111 -2.70 -6.54 -25.63
CA ASP A 111 -3.96 -7.18 -26.01
C ASP A 111 -4.32 -8.36 -25.07
N ASN A 112 -3.37 -8.88 -24.30
CA ASN A 112 -3.55 -9.95 -23.32
C ASN A 112 -3.73 -9.42 -21.89
N ASP A 113 -3.87 -8.11 -21.68
CA ASP A 113 -4.14 -7.57 -20.35
C ASP A 113 -5.42 -8.18 -19.75
N PRO A 114 -5.41 -8.62 -18.49
CA PRO A 114 -6.61 -9.09 -17.82
C PRO A 114 -7.60 -7.93 -17.64
N GLU A 115 -8.90 -8.26 -17.60
CA GLU A 115 -9.96 -7.26 -17.46
C GLU A 115 -9.76 -6.35 -16.22
N CYS A 116 -9.21 -6.90 -15.13
CA CYS A 116 -8.90 -6.13 -13.93
C CYS A 116 -7.89 -4.99 -14.16
N ALA A 117 -6.90 -5.18 -15.05
CA ALA A 117 -5.89 -4.17 -15.36
C ALA A 117 -6.47 -3.05 -16.23
N ILE A 118 -7.30 -3.39 -17.20
CA ILE A 118 -8.01 -2.41 -18.04
C ILE A 118 -8.92 -1.56 -17.17
N PHE A 119 -9.75 -2.21 -16.35
CA PHE A 119 -10.65 -1.52 -15.42
C PHE A 119 -9.88 -0.63 -14.43
N ALA A 120 -8.77 -1.11 -13.88
CA ALA A 120 -7.96 -0.33 -12.95
C ALA A 120 -7.47 0.99 -13.58
N ARG A 121 -6.92 0.91 -14.79
CA ARG A 121 -6.44 2.09 -15.54
C ARG A 121 -7.57 3.08 -15.86
N GLU A 122 -8.80 2.61 -16.09
CA GLU A 122 -9.96 3.49 -16.29
C GLU A 122 -10.31 4.26 -15.01
N VAL A 123 -10.32 3.58 -13.86
CA VAL A 123 -10.56 4.18 -12.54
C VAL A 123 -9.49 5.22 -12.22
N GLU A 124 -8.22 4.86 -12.40
CA GLU A 124 -7.08 5.74 -12.17
C GLU A 124 -7.14 6.98 -13.07
N LEU A 125 -7.39 6.80 -14.37
CA LEU A 125 -7.51 7.91 -15.31
C LEU A 125 -8.66 8.86 -14.94
N ALA A 126 -9.80 8.33 -14.50
CA ALA A 126 -10.92 9.14 -14.05
C ALA A 126 -10.57 9.97 -12.81
N ALA A 127 -9.87 9.37 -11.84
CA ALA A 127 -9.41 10.06 -10.63
C ALA A 127 -8.39 11.15 -10.96
N ILE A 128 -7.37 10.85 -11.78
CA ILE A 128 -6.34 11.81 -12.19
C ILE A 128 -6.97 13.00 -12.93
N LYS A 129 -7.92 12.74 -13.84
CA LYS A 129 -8.66 13.81 -14.54
C LYS A 129 -9.44 14.70 -13.57
N LYS A 130 -10.05 14.12 -12.54
CA LYS A 130 -10.76 14.87 -11.50
C LYS A 130 -9.79 15.73 -10.66
N TRP A 131 -8.60 15.24 -10.35
CA TRP A 131 -7.60 15.98 -9.57
C TRP A 131 -6.95 17.12 -10.35
N ALA A 132 -6.85 16.98 -11.68
CA ALA A 132 -6.25 17.98 -12.56
C ALA A 132 -7.21 19.08 -13.03
N ALA A 133 -8.51 18.96 -12.75
CA ALA A 133 -9.55 19.91 -13.16
C ALA A 133 -9.60 21.14 -12.25
#